data_AF-A0A820U9R7-F1
#
_entry.id   AF-A0A820U9R7-F1
#
_cell.length_a   1.000
_cell.length_b   1.000
_cell.length_c   1.000
_cell.angle_alpha   90.00
_cell.angle_beta   90.00
_cell.angle_gamma   90.00
#
_symmetry.space_group_name_H-M   'P 1'
#
loop_
_entity.id
_entity.type
_entity.pdbx_description
1 polymer ?
#
loop_
_entity_poly.entity_id
_entity_poly.type
_entity_poly.pdbx_seq_one_letter_code
_entity_poly.pdbx_strand_id
1 'polypeptide(L)'
;MNKLRNLSLKQLKEIKPIIIRNLAWFNRQPVKQSFGIKLKRRLKNLLIITFVGTGIYYGYRNYRDYKWFKDMNDLDNSSGIKQRIVILGTGWGAVPFLKHIDSHKYEVVCVSPRNYFLMTPLLPSVSVGTVETRTVIEAIRSLVGPRIKYIEAHCVDVDPKMKIITCSSEDSSPVSRGDDIKGIFVQSKREGGASSRIIKDSARTRPQFDMKYDILIVAVGAENNTFNIPGVQEHSHFLKEILDARRIRSAISDAFESAMIPSQTEEERKRLLHFIVVGGGPTGVEFAAEVS
;
A
#
# COMPACT_ATOMS: atom_id res chain seq x y z
N MET A 1 -3.50 53.57 39.28
CA MET A 1 -2.57 54.66 39.63
C MET A 1 -3.29 55.99 39.98
N ASN A 2 -4.41 55.97 40.72
CA ASN A 2 -5.14 57.20 41.11
C ASN A 2 -5.22 57.41 42.63
N LYS A 3 -4.31 56.81 43.42
CA LYS A 3 -4.30 56.91 44.90
C LYS A 3 -3.07 57.65 45.47
N LEU A 4 -2.30 58.34 44.64
CA LEU A 4 -1.03 59.01 45.04
C LEU A 4 -1.04 60.54 44.88
N ARG A 5 -2.18 61.17 44.56
CA ARG A 5 -2.22 62.62 44.26
C ARG A 5 -2.33 63.55 45.46
N ASN A 6 -2.56 63.05 46.68
CA ASN A 6 -2.67 63.90 47.88
C ASN A 6 -1.72 63.48 49.01
N LEU A 7 -0.43 63.35 48.69
CA LEU A 7 0.62 63.14 49.69
C LEU A 7 1.49 64.40 49.77
N SER A 8 1.59 64.97 50.98
CA SER A 8 2.38 66.17 51.28
C SER A 8 3.87 65.97 50.92
N LEU A 9 4.53 67.05 50.45
CA LEU A 9 5.95 67.07 50.05
C LEU A 9 6.92 66.54 51.12
N LYS A 10 6.52 66.49 52.40
CA LYS A 10 7.28 65.85 53.48
C LYS A 10 7.30 64.32 53.39
N GLN A 11 6.20 63.67 53.03
CA GLN A 11 6.11 62.20 52.93
C GLN A 11 6.85 61.65 51.70
N LEU A 12 6.93 62.42 50.60
CA LEU A 12 7.71 62.05 49.41
C LEU A 12 9.23 62.08 49.63
N LYS A 13 9.72 62.85 50.62
CA LYS A 13 11.16 62.88 50.97
C LYS A 13 11.60 61.66 51.77
N GLU A 14 10.74 61.08 52.60
CA GLU A 14 11.05 59.89 53.40
C GLU A 14 10.98 58.58 52.60
N ILE A 15 10.11 58.51 51.58
CA ILE A 15 9.90 57.29 50.80
C ILE A 15 10.94 57.13 49.67
N LYS A 16 11.50 58.23 49.16
CA LYS A 16 12.51 58.23 48.08
C LYS A 16 13.74 57.32 48.35
N PRO A 17 14.41 57.37 49.52
CA PRO A 17 15.58 56.54 49.77
C PRO A 17 15.23 55.04 49.86
N ILE A 18 14.05 54.68 50.36
CA ILE A 18 13.60 53.27 50.48
C ILE A 18 13.36 52.65 49.09
N ILE A 19 12.74 53.40 48.18
CA ILE A 19 12.50 52.96 46.80
C ILE A 19 13.82 52.82 46.03
N ILE A 20 14.76 53.78 46.19
CA ILE A 20 16.07 53.72 45.55
C ILE A 20 16.90 52.53 46.07
N ARG A 21 16.82 52.23 47.38
CA ARG A 21 17.52 51.09 48.00
C ARG A 21 16.94 49.74 47.54
N ASN A 22 15.61 49.64 47.38
CA ASN A 22 14.96 48.44 46.87
C ASN A 22 15.21 48.20 45.37
N LEU A 23 15.27 49.27 44.55
CA LEU A 23 15.66 49.16 43.14
C LEU A 23 17.13 48.74 42.96
N ALA A 24 18.04 49.24 43.81
CA ALA A 24 19.44 48.85 43.78
C ALA A 24 19.68 47.39 44.25
N TRP A 25 18.85 46.88 45.16
CA TRP A 25 18.87 45.47 45.56
C TRP A 25 18.34 44.55 44.45
N PHE A 26 17.25 44.95 43.77
CA PHE A 26 16.68 44.16 42.68
C PHE A 26 17.64 44.03 41.48
N ASN A 27 18.41 45.08 41.19
CA ASN A 27 19.36 45.10 40.06
C ASN A 27 20.71 44.39 40.34
N ARG A 28 20.88 43.80 41.53
CA ARG A 28 22.11 43.08 41.95
C ARG A 28 21.94 41.55 42.06
N GLN A 29 20.87 40.98 41.52
CA GLN A 29 20.70 39.53 41.43
C GLN A 29 21.49 38.99 40.20
N PRO A 30 22.55 38.18 40.36
CA PRO A 30 23.26 37.60 39.23
C PRO A 30 22.37 36.53 38.56
N VAL A 31 21.72 36.90 37.45
CA VAL A 31 20.97 35.95 36.63
C VAL A 31 21.97 34.96 36.00
N LYS A 32 21.84 33.69 36.39
CA LYS A 32 22.71 32.54 36.07
C LYS A 32 23.04 32.41 34.56
N GLN A 33 24.15 32.99 34.10
CA GLN A 33 24.71 32.73 32.76
C GLN A 33 25.09 31.25 32.51
N SER A 34 25.38 30.49 33.57
CA SER A 34 25.86 29.09 33.47
C SER A 34 24.80 28.08 32.99
N PHE A 35 23.52 28.35 33.21
CA PHE A 35 22.44 27.41 32.85
C PHE A 35 22.15 27.41 31.35
N GLY A 36 22.16 28.60 30.72
CA GLY A 36 21.94 28.76 29.28
C GLY A 36 23.03 28.11 28.43
N ILE A 37 24.29 28.13 28.88
CA ILE A 37 25.40 27.49 28.16
C ILE A 37 25.30 25.96 28.23
N LYS A 38 25.01 25.40 29.41
CA LYS A 38 24.79 23.95 29.56
C LYS A 38 23.58 23.46 28.75
N LEU A 39 22.49 24.24 28.73
CA LEU A 39 21.29 23.92 27.97
C LEU A 39 21.51 24.01 26.46
N LYS A 40 22.18 25.07 25.98
CA LYS A 40 22.60 25.20 24.58
C LYS A 40 23.52 24.05 24.14
N ARG A 41 24.44 23.61 25.01
CA ARG A 41 25.33 22.48 24.75
C ARG A 41 24.58 21.14 24.69
N ARG A 42 23.59 20.93 25.58
CA ARG A 42 22.70 19.76 25.54
C ARG A 42 21.81 19.73 24.28
N LEU A 43 21.21 20.86 23.90
CA LEU A 43 20.41 20.99 22.68
C LEU A 43 21.26 20.76 21.43
N LYS A 44 22.48 21.30 21.38
CA LYS A 44 23.43 21.04 20.29
C LYS A 44 23.76 19.55 20.18
N ASN A 45 24.02 18.88 21.31
CA ASN A 45 24.31 17.44 21.31
C ASN A 45 23.10 16.59 20.88
N LEU A 46 21.87 16.96 21.29
CA LEU A 46 20.63 16.30 20.86
C LEU A 46 20.39 16.44 19.35
N LEU A 47 20.65 17.63 18.79
CA LEU A 47 20.59 17.86 17.35
C LEU A 47 21.63 17.01 16.60
N ILE A 48 22.86 16.95 17.10
CA ILE A 48 23.92 16.11 16.52
C ILE A 48 23.51 14.63 16.52
N ILE A 49 22.98 14.11 17.64
CA ILE A 49 22.53 12.70 17.72
C ILE A 49 21.40 12.43 16.73
N THR A 50 20.45 13.36 16.57
CA THR A 50 19.35 13.22 15.62
C THR A 50 19.85 13.21 14.17
N PHE A 51 20.77 14.10 13.82
CA PHE A 51 21.36 14.16 12.48
C PHE A 51 22.21 12.93 12.16
N VAL A 52 23.05 12.48 13.11
CA VAL A 52 23.87 11.27 12.95
C VAL A 52 22.98 10.02 12.87
N GLY A 53 21.99 9.89 13.76
CA GLY A 53 21.04 8.78 13.73
C GLY A 53 20.21 8.74 12.45
N THR A 54 19.76 9.90 11.97
CA THR A 54 19.05 10.01 10.68
C THR A 54 19.97 9.66 9.52
N GLY A 55 21.21 10.15 9.52
CA GLY A 55 22.21 9.82 8.50
C GLY A 55 22.55 8.32 8.46
N ILE A 56 22.73 7.69 9.62
CA ILE A 56 22.93 6.23 9.73
C ILE A 56 21.68 5.47 9.26
N TYR A 57 20.48 5.92 9.64
CA TYR A 57 19.23 5.29 9.24
C TYR A 57 19.01 5.36 7.72
N TYR A 58 19.15 6.55 7.12
CA TYR A 58 19.04 6.73 5.67
C TYR A 58 20.18 6.05 4.92
N GLY A 59 21.40 6.07 5.46
CA GLY A 59 22.55 5.35 4.90
C GLY A 59 22.34 3.83 4.92
N TYR A 60 21.86 3.27 6.03
CA TYR A 60 21.53 1.85 6.14
C TYR A 60 20.38 1.47 5.20
N ARG A 61 19.35 2.31 5.09
CA ARG A 61 18.23 2.09 4.16
C ARG A 61 18.72 2.12 2.71
N ASN A 62 19.48 3.13 2.31
CA ASN A 62 20.05 3.22 0.95
C ASN A 62 21.02 2.07 0.65
N TYR A 63 21.88 1.68 1.60
CA TYR A 63 22.77 0.54 1.44
C TYR A 63 22.00 -0.77 1.28
N ARG A 64 20.94 -0.99 2.09
CA ARG A 64 20.07 -2.15 1.97
C ARG A 64 19.35 -2.17 0.61
N ASP A 65 18.85 -1.03 0.17
CA ASP A 65 18.13 -0.91 -1.11
C ASP A 65 19.12 -1.09 -2.31
N TYR A 66 20.37 -0.59 -2.22
CA TYR A 66 21.43 -0.82 -3.21
C TYR A 66 21.92 -2.28 -3.23
N LYS A 67 22.17 -2.87 -2.07
CA LYS A 67 22.58 -4.27 -1.95
C LYS A 67 21.50 -5.20 -2.50
N TRP A 68 20.23 -4.91 -2.21
CA TRP A 68 19.10 -5.62 -2.80
C TRP A 68 19.09 -5.52 -4.34
N PHE A 69 19.35 -4.34 -4.91
CA PHE A 69 19.43 -4.14 -6.36
C PHE A 69 20.64 -4.87 -6.98
N LYS A 70 21.78 -4.91 -6.28
CA LYS A 70 22.98 -5.62 -6.72
C LYS A 70 22.79 -7.15 -6.69
N ASP A 71 22.24 -7.68 -5.61
CA ASP A 71 21.89 -9.10 -5.48
C ASP A 71 20.82 -9.52 -6.51
N MET A 72 20.01 -8.57 -7.02
CA MET A 72 19.09 -8.84 -8.13
C MET A 72 19.77 -9.03 -9.49
N ASN A 73 20.91 -8.37 -9.73
CA ASN A 73 21.65 -8.47 -10.99
C ASN A 73 22.71 -9.57 -10.99
N ASP A 74 23.18 -10.00 -9.81
CA ASP A 74 24.17 -11.09 -9.65
C ASP A 74 23.54 -12.51 -9.63
N LEU A 75 22.30 -12.67 -10.12
CA LEU A 75 21.58 -13.96 -10.16
C LEU A 75 22.28 -15.08 -10.95
N ASP A 76 23.25 -14.74 -11.80
CA ASP A 76 23.99 -15.69 -12.63
C ASP A 76 25.39 -16.03 -12.07
N ASN A 77 25.85 -15.42 -10.97
CA ASN A 77 27.29 -15.43 -10.66
C ASN A 77 27.69 -15.65 -9.18
N SER A 78 26.87 -16.35 -8.38
CA SER A 78 27.26 -16.70 -7.01
C SER A 78 27.87 -18.11 -6.88
N SER A 79 29.14 -18.11 -6.49
CA SER A 79 30.05 -19.23 -6.25
C SER A 79 29.69 -20.03 -4.97
N GLY A 80 28.50 -20.61 -4.97
CA GLY A 80 27.97 -21.49 -3.92
C GLY A 80 26.54 -21.89 -4.29
N ILE A 81 26.40 -22.85 -5.20
CA ILE A 81 25.17 -23.15 -5.95
C ILE A 81 24.08 -23.67 -4.99
N LYS A 82 23.32 -22.76 -4.39
CA LYS A 82 22.04 -23.11 -3.75
C LYS A 82 21.07 -23.47 -4.87
N GLN A 83 20.30 -24.54 -4.67
CA GLN A 83 19.25 -24.88 -5.61
C GLN A 83 18.19 -23.77 -5.63
N ARG A 84 17.76 -23.37 -6.82
CA ARG A 84 16.76 -22.33 -7.05
C ARG A 84 15.36 -22.93 -7.06
N ILE A 85 14.55 -22.47 -6.11
CA ILE A 85 13.13 -22.78 -6.03
C ILE A 85 12.35 -21.57 -6.52
N VAL A 86 11.58 -21.76 -7.59
CA VAL A 86 10.66 -20.74 -8.11
C VAL A 86 9.24 -21.10 -7.71
N ILE A 87 8.54 -20.18 -7.07
CA ILE A 87 7.14 -20.31 -6.66
C ILE A 87 6.30 -19.37 -7.50
N LEU A 88 5.30 -19.92 -8.19
CA LEU A 88 4.32 -19.15 -8.94
C LEU A 88 3.07 -18.96 -8.08
N GLY A 89 2.70 -17.71 -7.83
CA GLY A 89 1.51 -17.33 -7.08
C GLY A 89 1.78 -16.92 -5.63
N THR A 90 0.79 -16.26 -5.04
CA THR A 90 0.83 -15.66 -3.68
C THR A 90 -0.43 -15.99 -2.89
N GLY A 91 -1.07 -17.13 -3.20
CA GLY A 91 -2.28 -17.62 -2.53
C GLY A 91 -2.01 -18.68 -1.47
N TRP A 92 -3.05 -19.41 -1.11
CA TRP A 92 -3.04 -20.47 -0.10
C TRP A 92 -2.05 -21.61 -0.35
N GLY A 93 -1.71 -21.91 -1.61
CA GLY A 93 -0.68 -22.91 -1.93
C GLY A 93 0.74 -22.39 -1.77
N ALA A 94 0.96 -21.10 -2.01
CA ALA A 94 2.30 -20.49 -2.03
C ALA A 94 2.74 -20.01 -0.65
N VAL A 95 1.85 -19.31 0.06
CA VAL A 95 2.20 -18.59 1.29
C VAL A 95 2.63 -19.50 2.44
N PRO A 96 1.93 -20.60 2.75
CA PRO A 96 2.39 -21.57 3.74
C PRO A 96 3.76 -22.15 3.38
N PHE A 97 4.01 -22.44 2.10
CA PHE A 97 5.31 -22.92 1.65
C PHE A 97 6.42 -21.88 1.89
N LEU A 98 6.17 -20.63 1.47
CA LEU A 98 7.11 -19.51 1.64
C LEU A 98 7.42 -19.22 3.12
N LYS A 99 6.49 -19.47 4.05
CA LYS A 99 6.72 -19.30 5.50
C LYS A 99 7.63 -20.37 6.10
N HIS A 100 7.64 -21.60 5.56
CA HIS A 100 8.34 -22.74 6.16
C HIS A 100 9.61 -23.16 5.40
N ILE A 101 9.83 -22.65 4.19
CA ILE A 101 11.01 -22.97 3.39
C ILE A 101 12.29 -22.37 4.01
N ASP A 102 13.34 -23.19 4.10
CA ASP A 102 14.63 -22.76 4.61
C ASP A 102 15.41 -21.96 3.54
N SER A 103 15.26 -20.65 3.58
CA SER A 103 15.99 -19.69 2.73
C SER A 103 17.52 -19.69 2.93
N HIS A 104 18.05 -20.42 3.92
CA HIS A 104 19.50 -20.62 4.03
C HIS A 104 20.00 -21.71 3.08
N LYS A 105 19.17 -22.72 2.77
CA LYS A 105 19.52 -23.84 1.89
C LYS A 105 19.24 -23.58 0.42
N TYR A 106 18.17 -22.82 0.15
CA TYR A 106 17.68 -22.59 -1.20
C TYR A 106 17.72 -21.11 -1.58
N GLU A 107 17.91 -20.84 -2.87
CA GLU A 107 17.59 -19.55 -3.44
C GLU A 107 16.09 -19.56 -3.79
N VAL A 108 15.29 -18.75 -3.10
CA VAL A 108 13.83 -18.78 -3.23
C VAL A 108 13.34 -17.53 -3.94
N VAL A 109 12.67 -17.72 -5.09
CA VAL A 109 12.06 -16.65 -5.87
C VAL A 109 10.55 -16.88 -5.97
N CYS A 110 9.77 -15.90 -5.53
CA CYS A 110 8.32 -15.88 -5.65
C CYS A 110 7.92 -14.92 -6.79
N VAL A 111 7.20 -15.43 -7.78
CA VAL A 111 6.68 -14.66 -8.92
C VAL A 111 5.15 -14.68 -8.86
N SER A 112 4.55 -13.50 -8.79
CA SER A 112 3.10 -13.36 -8.84
C SER A 112 2.73 -11.94 -9.29
N PRO A 113 1.63 -11.74 -10.03
CA PRO A 113 1.15 -10.40 -10.34
C PRO A 113 0.58 -9.70 -9.10
N ARG A 114 0.24 -10.46 -8.06
CA ARG A 114 -0.39 -9.98 -6.83
C ARG A 114 0.61 -9.93 -5.68
N ASN A 115 0.91 -8.72 -5.19
CA ASN A 115 1.91 -8.47 -4.15
C ASN A 115 1.42 -8.64 -2.70
N TYR A 116 0.23 -9.18 -2.52
CA TYR A 116 -0.38 -9.51 -1.23
C TYR A 116 -0.95 -10.93 -1.24
N PHE A 117 -0.99 -11.53 -0.06
CA PHE A 117 -1.83 -12.68 0.26
C PHE A 117 -3.26 -12.21 0.51
N LEU A 118 -4.25 -13.00 0.09
CA LEU A 118 -5.67 -12.70 0.28
C LEU A 118 -6.34 -13.83 1.10
N MET A 119 -6.96 -13.46 2.22
CA MET A 119 -7.82 -14.33 3.03
C MET A 119 -9.18 -14.48 2.33
N THR A 120 -9.23 -15.35 1.31
CA THR A 120 -10.42 -15.55 0.48
C THR A 120 -11.71 -15.91 1.22
N PRO A 121 -11.71 -16.61 2.38
CA PRO A 121 -12.96 -16.86 3.12
C PRO A 121 -13.67 -15.60 3.64
N LEU A 122 -12.96 -14.47 3.77
CA LEU A 122 -13.55 -13.21 4.26
C LEU A 122 -13.95 -12.27 3.12
N LEU A 123 -13.81 -12.71 1.86
CA LEU A 123 -14.09 -11.87 0.70
C LEU A 123 -15.58 -11.48 0.57
N PRO A 124 -16.57 -12.36 0.89
CA PRO A 124 -17.98 -11.97 0.94
C PRO A 124 -18.22 -10.78 1.86
N SER A 125 -17.71 -10.81 3.10
CA SER A 125 -17.85 -9.71 4.06
C SER A 125 -17.18 -8.42 3.59
N VAL A 126 -16.10 -8.50 2.81
CA VAL A 126 -15.45 -7.32 2.20
C VAL A 126 -16.30 -6.70 1.11
N SER A 127 -17.05 -7.50 0.34
CA SER A 127 -17.87 -7.04 -0.77
C SER A 127 -19.07 -6.19 -0.35
N VAL A 128 -19.56 -6.36 0.87
CA VAL A 128 -20.63 -5.54 1.46
C VAL A 128 -20.10 -4.51 2.47
N GLY A 129 -18.82 -4.58 2.84
CA GLY A 129 -18.17 -3.64 3.75
C GLY A 129 -18.27 -3.99 5.24
N THR A 130 -18.80 -5.17 5.59
CA THR A 130 -18.75 -5.74 6.96
C THR A 130 -17.31 -5.84 7.46
N VAL A 131 -16.37 -6.19 6.56
CA VAL A 131 -14.94 -6.30 6.85
C VAL A 131 -14.14 -5.37 5.93
N GLU A 132 -13.16 -4.66 6.48
CA GLU A 132 -12.29 -3.80 5.69
C GLU A 132 -11.26 -4.62 4.90
N THR A 133 -11.07 -4.31 3.62
CA THR A 133 -10.06 -4.92 2.74
C THR A 133 -8.68 -5.08 3.38
N ARG A 134 -8.21 -4.09 4.16
CA ARG A 134 -6.89 -4.11 4.79
C ARG A 134 -6.71 -5.23 5.81
N THR A 135 -7.80 -5.72 6.39
CA THR A 135 -7.79 -6.78 7.41
C THR A 135 -7.68 -8.18 6.81
N VAL A 136 -7.99 -8.33 5.52
CA VAL A 136 -7.99 -9.62 4.81
C VAL A 136 -6.80 -9.80 3.88
N ILE A 137 -5.87 -8.84 3.86
CA ILE A 137 -4.66 -8.89 3.03
C ILE A 137 -3.38 -8.79 3.86
N GLU A 138 -2.33 -9.50 3.44
CA GLU A 138 -0.99 -9.35 3.99
C GLU A 138 0.03 -9.12 2.87
N ALA A 139 0.89 -8.10 3.00
CA ALA A 139 1.91 -7.82 1.98
C ALA A 139 2.97 -8.93 1.93
N ILE A 140 3.21 -9.50 0.75
CA ILE A 140 4.11 -10.67 0.60
C ILE A 140 5.52 -10.35 1.07
N ARG A 141 6.05 -9.17 0.73
CA ARG A 141 7.38 -8.73 1.15
C ARG A 141 7.53 -8.65 2.68
N SER A 142 6.45 -8.33 3.39
CA SER A 142 6.43 -8.31 4.86
C SER A 142 6.33 -9.71 5.45
N LEU A 143 5.60 -10.59 4.78
CA LEU A 143 5.31 -11.95 5.23
C LEU A 143 6.53 -12.87 5.12
N VAL A 144 7.29 -12.79 4.02
CA VAL A 144 8.37 -13.74 3.70
C VAL A 144 9.77 -13.26 4.12
N GLY A 145 9.90 -11.99 4.51
CA GLY A 145 11.17 -11.39 4.91
C GLY A 145 12.14 -11.10 3.75
N PRO A 146 13.33 -10.55 4.05
CA PRO A 146 14.25 -10.01 3.04
C PRO A 146 15.03 -11.07 2.24
N ARG A 147 15.05 -12.33 2.69
CA ARG A 147 15.82 -13.40 2.04
C ARG A 147 15.11 -14.06 0.86
N ILE A 148 13.78 -13.91 0.78
CA ILE A 148 12.98 -14.44 -0.32
C ILE A 148 12.76 -13.33 -1.34
N LYS A 149 13.11 -13.59 -2.60
CA LYS A 149 12.99 -12.61 -3.69
C LYS A 149 11.55 -12.63 -4.22
N TYR A 150 10.82 -11.53 -4.06
CA TYR A 150 9.50 -11.35 -4.67
C TYR A 150 9.58 -10.48 -5.93
N ILE A 151 9.07 -11.01 -7.05
CA ILE A 151 8.96 -10.36 -8.36
C ILE A 151 7.48 -10.23 -8.73
N GLU A 152 7.05 -9.01 -9.03
CA GLU A 152 5.68 -8.72 -9.45
C GLU A 152 5.53 -8.89 -10.96
N ALA A 153 5.14 -10.09 -11.40
CA ALA A 153 4.97 -10.47 -12.80
C ALA A 153 4.01 -11.67 -12.96
N HIS A 154 3.39 -11.80 -14.13
CA HIS A 154 2.66 -12.98 -14.58
C HIS A 154 3.65 -13.99 -15.16
N CYS A 155 3.50 -15.27 -14.83
CA CYS A 155 4.16 -16.35 -15.56
C CYS A 155 3.28 -16.70 -16.75
N VAL A 156 3.80 -16.51 -17.97
CA VAL A 156 3.03 -16.71 -19.22
C VAL A 156 3.35 -18.05 -19.87
N ASP A 157 4.53 -18.62 -19.60
CA ASP A 157 4.92 -19.91 -20.13
C ASP A 157 5.90 -20.64 -19.20
N VAL A 158 5.90 -21.97 -19.28
CA VAL A 158 6.78 -22.86 -18.52
C VAL A 158 7.34 -23.92 -19.48
N ASP A 159 8.65 -23.95 -19.66
CA ASP A 159 9.37 -25.01 -20.37
C ASP A 159 9.93 -26.03 -19.35
N PRO A 160 9.32 -27.21 -19.19
CA PRO A 160 9.79 -28.21 -18.24
C PRO A 160 11.08 -28.92 -18.67
N LYS A 161 11.41 -28.91 -19.98
CA LYS A 161 12.62 -29.56 -20.51
C LYS A 161 13.84 -28.67 -20.26
N MET A 162 13.72 -27.39 -20.59
CA MET A 162 14.79 -26.40 -20.37
C MET A 162 14.81 -25.88 -18.92
N LYS A 163 13.77 -26.17 -18.15
CA LYS A 163 13.52 -25.68 -16.78
C LYS A 163 13.58 -24.15 -16.71
N ILE A 164 12.85 -23.50 -17.61
CA ILE A 164 12.75 -22.05 -17.71
C ILE A 164 11.29 -21.66 -17.56
N ILE A 165 11.03 -20.60 -16.82
CA ILE A 165 9.75 -19.89 -16.89
C ILE A 165 9.93 -18.57 -17.63
N THR A 166 8.90 -18.18 -18.36
CA THR A 166 8.84 -16.88 -19.04
C THR A 166 7.80 -16.01 -18.34
N CYS A 167 8.22 -14.82 -17.94
CA CYS A 167 7.42 -13.91 -17.14
C CYS A 167 7.21 -12.58 -17.85
N SER A 168 6.01 -12.02 -17.73
CA SER A 168 5.65 -10.70 -18.26
C SER A 168 5.00 -9.83 -17.18
N SER A 169 5.13 -8.53 -17.33
CA SER A 169 4.47 -7.55 -16.47
C SER A 169 3.08 -7.13 -16.95
N GLU A 170 2.78 -7.48 -18.21
CA GLU A 170 1.49 -7.30 -18.84
C GLU A 170 0.67 -8.56 -18.61
N ASP A 171 -0.59 -8.34 -18.22
CA ASP A 171 -1.56 -9.41 -18.10
C ASP A 171 -2.07 -9.72 -19.50
N SER A 172 -1.97 -10.97 -19.94
CA SER A 172 -2.60 -11.43 -21.18
C SER A 172 -4.09 -11.72 -20.99
N SER A 173 -4.62 -11.68 -19.76
CA SER A 173 -6.03 -11.87 -19.47
C SER A 173 -6.83 -10.57 -19.72
N PRO A 174 -7.99 -10.64 -20.41
CA PRO A 174 -8.85 -9.48 -20.63
C PRO A 174 -9.46 -8.90 -19.35
N VAL A 175 -9.26 -9.53 -18.18
CA VAL A 175 -9.97 -9.20 -16.94
C VAL A 175 -9.03 -9.27 -15.75
N SER A 176 -8.18 -8.26 -15.50
CA SER A 176 -7.57 -8.10 -14.16
C SER A 176 -6.84 -6.79 -13.85
N ARG A 177 -6.62 -5.88 -14.81
CA ARG A 177 -6.35 -4.48 -14.46
C ARG A 177 -7.65 -3.68 -14.51
N GLY A 178 -8.25 -3.51 -13.33
CA GLY A 178 -9.12 -2.35 -13.11
C GLY A 178 -8.40 -1.09 -13.60
N ASP A 179 -9.14 -0.24 -14.29
CA ASP A 179 -8.72 0.99 -14.97
C ASP A 179 -8.13 2.08 -14.03
N ASP A 180 -7.42 1.71 -12.98
CA ASP A 180 -6.89 2.65 -11.97
C ASP A 180 -5.49 3.18 -12.38
N ILE A 181 -4.90 2.67 -13.48
CA ILE A 181 -3.71 3.23 -14.15
C ILE A 181 -3.89 3.28 -15.68
N LYS A 182 -5.12 3.49 -16.16
CA LYS A 182 -5.24 4.31 -17.36
C LYS A 182 -5.10 5.73 -16.86
N GLY A 183 -3.91 6.32 -17.08
CA GLY A 183 -3.63 7.69 -16.68
C GLY A 183 -4.83 8.58 -16.97
N ILE A 184 -5.17 9.43 -16.02
CA ILE A 184 -6.16 10.51 -16.14
C ILE A 184 -6.18 11.02 -17.59
N PHE A 185 -7.15 10.53 -18.39
CA PHE A 185 -7.35 11.00 -19.74
C PHE A 185 -8.14 12.29 -19.62
N VAL A 186 -7.44 13.41 -19.40
CA VAL A 186 -8.02 14.73 -19.67
C VAL A 186 -8.12 14.85 -21.19
N GLN A 187 -9.31 14.59 -21.73
CA GLN A 187 -9.64 14.99 -23.09
C GLN A 187 -9.74 16.53 -23.14
N SER A 188 -8.62 17.19 -23.41
CA SER A 188 -8.65 18.54 -23.96
C SER A 188 -8.95 18.42 -25.45
N LYS A 189 -10.23 18.52 -25.84
CA LYS A 189 -10.61 18.77 -27.23
C LYS A 189 -10.14 20.18 -27.60
N ARG A 190 -9.08 20.29 -28.40
CA ARG A 190 -8.89 21.44 -29.28
C ARG A 190 -9.17 20.99 -30.71
N GLU A 191 -10.11 21.67 -31.33
CA GLU A 191 -10.43 21.53 -32.75
C GLU A 191 -9.22 21.96 -33.58
N GLY A 192 -8.80 21.12 -34.52
CA GLY A 192 -7.68 21.39 -35.42
C GLY A 192 -6.80 20.16 -35.59
N GLY A 193 -6.88 19.53 -36.77
CA GLY A 193 -6.23 18.25 -37.05
C GLY A 193 -4.71 18.26 -36.86
N ALA A 194 -4.22 17.22 -36.18
CA ALA A 194 -2.87 16.70 -36.35
C ALA A 194 -2.79 15.29 -35.74
N SER A 195 -2.23 14.38 -36.52
CA SER A 195 -1.84 13.00 -36.21
C SER A 195 -1.72 12.69 -34.71
N SER A 196 -2.59 11.81 -34.21
CA SER A 196 -2.53 11.30 -32.83
C SER A 196 -1.24 10.51 -32.62
N ARG A 197 -0.17 11.18 -32.18
CA ARG A 197 0.96 10.50 -31.55
C ARG A 197 0.46 10.03 -30.18
N ILE A 198 0.26 8.72 -30.05
CA ILE A 198 0.09 8.08 -28.75
C ILE A 198 1.41 8.30 -28.00
N ILE A 199 1.45 9.32 -27.14
CA ILE A 199 2.53 9.48 -26.18
C ILE A 199 2.30 8.40 -25.12
N LYS A 200 2.90 7.22 -25.33
CA LYS A 200 3.08 6.22 -24.27
C LYS A 200 4.12 6.75 -23.28
N ASP A 201 3.79 7.79 -22.53
CA ASP A 201 4.55 8.15 -21.32
C ASP A 201 4.15 7.19 -20.18
N SER A 202 4.45 5.90 -20.39
CA SER A 202 4.40 4.92 -19.32
C SER A 202 5.68 5.06 -18.50
N ALA A 203 5.61 5.77 -17.38
CA ALA A 203 6.79 6.02 -16.54
C ALA A 203 7.45 4.76 -15.92
N ARG A 204 7.04 3.54 -16.29
CA ARG A 204 7.70 2.26 -15.93
C ARG A 204 7.46 1.19 -17.01
N THR A 205 8.40 1.02 -17.93
CA THR A 205 8.48 -0.20 -18.76
C THR A 205 8.97 -1.36 -17.90
N ARG A 206 8.18 -2.43 -17.77
CA ARG A 206 8.56 -3.65 -17.08
C ARG A 206 8.75 -4.77 -18.14
N PRO A 207 9.98 -5.20 -18.42
CA PRO A 207 10.25 -6.10 -19.54
C PRO A 207 9.77 -7.53 -19.26
N GLN A 208 9.54 -8.27 -20.34
CA GLN A 208 9.49 -9.73 -20.29
C GLN A 208 10.87 -10.28 -19.94
N PHE A 209 10.92 -11.36 -19.18
CA PHE A 209 12.17 -12.01 -18.80
C PHE A 209 11.99 -13.51 -18.63
N ASP A 210 13.07 -14.24 -18.85
CA ASP A 210 13.15 -15.67 -18.59
C ASP A 210 13.91 -15.94 -17.29
N MET A 211 13.51 -16.98 -16.59
CA MET A 211 14.15 -17.40 -15.35
C MET A 211 14.26 -18.92 -15.28
N LYS A 212 15.50 -19.41 -15.14
CA LYS A 212 15.77 -20.82 -14.86
C LYS A 212 15.33 -21.21 -13.45
N TYR A 213 14.95 -22.46 -13.27
CA TYR A 213 14.62 -23.04 -11.97
C TYR A 213 15.21 -24.45 -11.81
N ASP A 214 15.52 -24.85 -10.58
CA ASP A 214 15.82 -26.26 -10.27
C ASP A 214 14.54 -26.99 -9.88
N ILE A 215 13.70 -26.31 -9.07
CA ILE A 215 12.40 -26.76 -8.60
C ILE A 215 11.37 -25.67 -8.89
N LEU A 216 10.26 -26.05 -9.51
CA LEU A 216 9.13 -25.17 -9.77
C LEU A 216 7.93 -25.58 -8.91
N ILE A 217 7.34 -24.63 -8.20
CA ILE A 217 6.12 -24.80 -7.42
C ILE A 217 5.02 -23.98 -8.08
N VAL A 218 4.03 -24.66 -8.63
CA VAL A 218 2.88 -24.03 -9.29
C VAL A 218 1.74 -23.88 -8.29
N ALA A 219 1.51 -22.66 -7.83
CA ALA A 219 0.47 -22.31 -6.85
C ALA A 219 -0.34 -21.07 -7.31
N VAL A 220 -0.58 -20.98 -8.62
CA VAL A 220 -1.28 -19.86 -9.28
C VAL A 220 -2.79 -19.83 -9.00
N GLY A 221 -3.35 -20.93 -8.50
CA GLY A 221 -4.78 -21.04 -8.23
C GLY A 221 -5.58 -21.41 -9.48
N ALA A 222 -6.83 -20.96 -9.53
CA ALA A 222 -7.77 -21.20 -10.62
C ALA A 222 -8.62 -19.96 -10.85
N GLU A 223 -9.04 -19.75 -12.09
CA GLU A 223 -9.86 -18.62 -12.52
C GLU A 223 -11.36 -18.91 -12.40
N ASN A 224 -12.18 -17.88 -12.64
CA ASN A 224 -13.63 -18.02 -12.72
C ASN A 224 -14.02 -18.81 -13.97
N ASN A 225 -14.92 -19.78 -13.82
CA ASN A 225 -15.45 -20.53 -14.94
C ASN A 225 -16.87 -20.05 -15.26
N THR A 226 -17.07 -19.49 -16.46
CA THR A 226 -18.37 -19.04 -16.95
C THR A 226 -19.17 -20.16 -17.60
N PHE A 227 -18.56 -21.34 -17.80
CA PHE A 227 -19.12 -22.46 -18.56
C PHE A 227 -19.56 -22.07 -19.99
N ASN A 228 -18.95 -21.01 -20.55
CA ASN A 228 -19.32 -20.40 -21.83
C ASN A 228 -20.78 -19.95 -21.90
N ILE A 229 -21.40 -19.64 -20.76
CA ILE A 229 -22.75 -19.08 -20.72
C ILE A 229 -22.69 -17.62 -21.24
N PRO A 230 -23.38 -17.28 -22.33
CA PRO A 230 -23.32 -15.94 -22.92
C PRO A 230 -23.80 -14.87 -21.93
N GLY A 231 -23.12 -13.74 -21.88
CA GLY A 231 -23.49 -12.59 -21.05
C GLY A 231 -22.96 -12.66 -19.61
N VAL A 232 -22.47 -13.81 -19.13
CA VAL A 232 -21.95 -13.92 -17.75
C VAL A 232 -20.71 -13.05 -17.59
N GLN A 233 -19.80 -13.04 -18.55
CA GLN A 233 -18.56 -12.28 -18.45
C GLN A 233 -18.81 -10.76 -18.52
N GLU A 234 -19.86 -10.34 -19.21
CA GLU A 234 -20.20 -8.95 -19.51
C GLU A 234 -21.15 -8.33 -18.48
N HIS A 235 -22.05 -9.12 -17.89
CA HIS A 235 -23.16 -8.63 -17.07
C HIS A 235 -23.14 -9.11 -15.62
N SER A 236 -22.21 -9.98 -15.24
CA SER A 236 -22.08 -10.46 -13.86
C SER A 236 -20.86 -9.88 -13.15
N HIS A 237 -20.93 -9.88 -11.82
CA HIS A 237 -19.78 -9.63 -10.97
C HIS A 237 -19.29 -10.95 -10.37
N PHE A 238 -18.02 -11.28 -10.60
CA PHE A 238 -17.37 -12.36 -9.87
C PHE A 238 -17.03 -11.92 -8.45
N LEU A 239 -16.65 -12.88 -7.60
CA LEU A 239 -16.16 -12.63 -6.24
C LEU A 239 -14.92 -13.49 -5.99
N LYS A 240 -13.78 -13.08 -6.58
CA LYS A 240 -12.52 -13.83 -6.52
C LYS A 240 -11.37 -13.03 -5.94
N GLU A 241 -11.29 -11.75 -6.28
CA GLU A 241 -10.24 -10.82 -5.86
C GLU A 241 -10.80 -9.58 -5.14
N ILE A 242 -9.90 -8.78 -4.54
CA ILE A 242 -10.28 -7.53 -3.86
C ILE A 242 -10.98 -6.54 -4.80
N LEU A 243 -10.54 -6.47 -6.07
CA LEU A 243 -11.16 -5.57 -7.05
C LEU A 243 -12.60 -5.99 -7.37
N ASP A 244 -12.88 -7.29 -7.33
CA ASP A 244 -14.22 -7.81 -7.53
C ASP A 244 -15.14 -7.41 -6.38
N ALA A 245 -14.69 -7.61 -5.14
CA ALA A 245 -15.43 -7.17 -3.95
C ALA A 245 -15.72 -5.66 -3.97
N ARG A 246 -14.75 -4.84 -4.41
CA ARG A 246 -14.96 -3.39 -4.61
C ARG A 246 -16.02 -3.10 -5.67
N ARG A 247 -15.98 -3.80 -6.81
CA ARG A 247 -16.97 -3.62 -7.91
C ARG A 247 -18.37 -3.99 -7.46
N ILE A 248 -18.54 -5.10 -6.75
CA ILE A 248 -19.82 -5.52 -6.16
C ILE A 248 -20.36 -4.43 -5.24
N ARG A 249 -19.52 -3.94 -4.31
CA ARG A 249 -19.92 -2.89 -3.37
C ARG A 249 -20.42 -1.64 -4.10
N SER A 250 -19.67 -1.18 -5.10
CA SER A 250 -20.04 -0.04 -5.93
C SER A 250 -21.36 -0.30 -6.65
N ALA A 251 -21.54 -1.46 -7.28
CA ALA A 251 -22.77 -1.80 -7.98
C ALA A 251 -24.00 -1.83 -7.05
N ILE A 252 -23.86 -2.36 -5.83
CA ILE A 252 -24.92 -2.35 -4.82
C ILE A 252 -25.25 -0.90 -4.42
N SER A 253 -24.24 -0.09 -4.10
CA SER A 253 -24.45 1.32 -3.74
C SER A 253 -25.12 2.11 -4.89
N ASP A 254 -24.64 1.95 -6.11
CA ASP A 254 -25.18 2.61 -7.30
C ASP A 254 -26.64 2.19 -7.55
N ALA A 255 -27.00 0.92 -7.28
CA ALA A 255 -28.37 0.45 -7.38
C ALA A 255 -29.31 1.14 -6.36
N PHE A 256 -28.87 1.26 -5.10
CA PHE A 256 -29.64 1.98 -4.07
C PHE A 256 -29.79 3.47 -4.42
N GLU A 257 -28.71 4.16 -4.75
CA GLU A 257 -28.75 5.58 -5.12
C GLU A 257 -29.66 5.81 -6.34
N SER A 258 -29.58 4.94 -7.36
CA SER A 258 -30.43 5.02 -8.55
C SER A 258 -31.91 4.75 -8.26
N ALA A 259 -32.22 3.87 -7.30
CA ALA A 259 -33.60 3.57 -6.89
C ALA A 259 -34.23 4.71 -6.07
N MET A 260 -33.42 5.47 -5.33
CA MET A 260 -33.86 6.61 -4.53
C MET A 260 -34.17 7.86 -5.35
N ILE A 261 -33.80 7.91 -6.63
CA ILE A 261 -34.09 9.06 -7.49
C ILE A 261 -35.62 9.31 -7.49
N PRO A 262 -36.09 10.54 -7.14
CA PRO A 262 -37.53 10.81 -7.02
C PRO A 262 -38.33 10.52 -8.29
N SER A 263 -37.73 10.74 -9.47
CA SER A 263 -38.36 10.49 -10.77
C SER A 263 -38.31 9.03 -11.24
N GLN A 264 -37.81 8.11 -10.41
CA GLN A 264 -37.70 6.70 -10.77
C GLN A 264 -39.08 6.01 -10.81
N THR A 265 -39.30 5.12 -11.78
CA THR A 265 -40.54 4.33 -11.85
C THR A 265 -40.53 3.19 -10.83
N GLU A 266 -41.70 2.75 -10.40
CA GLU A 266 -41.80 1.63 -9.44
C GLU A 266 -41.28 0.31 -10.01
N GLU A 267 -41.48 0.09 -11.31
CA GLU A 267 -40.94 -1.07 -12.04
C GLU A 267 -39.41 -1.07 -12.03
N GLU A 268 -38.80 0.10 -12.28
CA GLU A 268 -37.35 0.24 -12.30
C GLU A 268 -36.74 0.12 -10.89
N ARG A 269 -37.42 0.65 -9.85
CA ARG A 269 -36.99 0.43 -8.46
C ARG A 269 -36.92 -1.06 -8.12
N LYS A 270 -37.95 -1.83 -8.47
CA LYS A 270 -37.96 -3.28 -8.25
C LYS A 270 -36.84 -3.98 -9.02
N ARG A 271 -36.57 -3.56 -10.26
CA ARG A 271 -35.46 -4.11 -11.07
C ARG A 271 -34.10 -3.81 -10.46
N LEU A 272 -33.85 -2.56 -10.04
CA LEU A 272 -32.59 -2.12 -9.45
C LEU A 272 -32.29 -2.82 -8.12
N LEU A 273 -33.32 -3.06 -7.31
CA LEU A 273 -33.20 -3.70 -5.99
C LEU A 273 -33.34 -5.24 -6.05
N HIS A 274 -33.32 -5.84 -7.23
CA HIS A 274 -33.37 -7.28 -7.41
C HIS A 274 -31.97 -7.85 -7.65
N PHE A 275 -31.42 -8.49 -6.62
CA PHE A 275 -30.09 -9.11 -6.67
C PHE A 275 -30.18 -10.61 -6.93
N ILE A 276 -29.32 -11.13 -7.81
CA ILE A 276 -29.25 -12.56 -8.14
C ILE A 276 -27.86 -13.07 -7.75
N VAL A 277 -27.83 -14.09 -6.89
CA VAL A 277 -26.61 -14.80 -6.52
C VAL A 277 -26.58 -16.15 -7.22
N VAL A 278 -25.58 -16.37 -8.08
CA VAL A 278 -25.43 -17.62 -8.83
C VAL A 278 -24.40 -18.52 -8.16
N GLY A 279 -24.87 -19.63 -7.59
CA GLY A 279 -24.04 -20.67 -6.97
C GLY A 279 -24.34 -20.86 -5.48
N GLY A 280 -24.74 -22.08 -5.10
CA GLY A 280 -25.06 -22.45 -3.71
C GLY A 280 -23.87 -22.98 -2.91
N GLY A 281 -22.63 -22.73 -3.36
CA GLY A 281 -21.43 -23.06 -2.59
C GLY A 281 -21.23 -22.10 -1.42
N PRO A 282 -20.24 -22.36 -0.53
CA PRO A 282 -19.99 -21.53 0.65
C PRO A 282 -19.90 -20.04 0.33
N THR A 283 -19.14 -19.67 -0.71
CA THR A 283 -18.98 -18.28 -1.14
C THR A 283 -20.31 -17.61 -1.53
N GLY A 284 -21.18 -18.31 -2.25
CA GLY A 284 -22.47 -17.77 -2.67
C GLY A 284 -23.47 -17.67 -1.52
N VAL A 285 -23.49 -18.67 -0.64
CA VAL A 285 -24.33 -18.67 0.57
C VAL A 285 -23.91 -17.57 1.53
N GLU A 286 -22.61 -17.43 1.81
CA GLU A 286 -22.07 -16.36 2.66
C GLU A 286 -22.36 -14.98 2.06
N PHE A 287 -22.14 -14.79 0.76
CA PHE A 287 -22.44 -13.51 0.11
C PHE A 287 -23.94 -13.17 0.16
N ALA A 288 -24.81 -14.14 -0.10
CA ALA A 288 -26.27 -13.95 -0.02
C ALA A 288 -26.72 -13.57 1.39
N ALA A 289 -26.09 -14.13 2.43
CA ALA A 289 -26.36 -13.78 3.83
C ALA A 289 -25.77 -12.42 4.24
N GLU A 290 -24.63 -12.03 3.69
CA GLU A 290 -24.00 -10.73 3.95
C GLU A 290 -24.75 -9.56 3.30
N VAL A 291 -25.45 -9.80 2.18
CA VAL A 291 -26.21 -8.75 1.46
C VAL A 291 -27.67 -8.64 1.89
N SER A 292 -28.23 -9.66 2.57
CA SER A 292 -29.62 -9.69 3.02
C SER A 292 -29.90 -8.78 4.21
#